data_AF-W4GYD7-F1
#
_entry.id   AF-W4GYD7-F1
#
_cell.length_a   1.000
_cell.length_b   1.000
_cell.length_c   1.000
_cell.angle_alpha   90.00
_cell.angle_beta   90.00
_cell.angle_gamma   90.00
#
_symmetry.space_group_name_H-M   'P 1'
#
loop_
_entity.id
_entity.type
_entity.pdbx_description
1 polymer ?
#
loop_
_entity_poly.entity_id
_entity_poly.type
_entity_poly.pdbx_seq_one_letter_code
_entity_poly.pdbx_strand_id
1 'polypeptide(L)'
;MDFATANDYLGVLSSVFQRQTIKDILYEGIMSTMLYWTIFGYAVSSAPLAVWNLHKYNVLRSVSWQAVAGVSTLLFTAAWLFADSTPADKIFLGLGSIAGVFCTHLHFEIAELISGHIEAAHQKKDE
;
A
#
# COMPACT_ATOMS: atom_id res chain seq x y z
N MET A 1 -33.10 -8.46 30.53
CA MET A 1 -32.82 -8.99 29.18
C MET A 1 -32.76 -10.50 29.34
N ASP A 2 -33.70 -11.21 28.74
CA ASP A 2 -33.96 -12.63 29.03
C ASP A 2 -32.95 -13.55 28.32
N PHE A 3 -32.60 -14.67 28.94
CA PHE A 3 -31.58 -15.62 28.46
C PHE A 3 -31.94 -16.19 27.08
N ALA A 4 -33.24 -16.34 26.80
CA ALA A 4 -33.77 -16.77 25.51
C ALA A 4 -33.42 -15.80 24.38
N THR A 5 -33.46 -14.49 24.65
CA THR A 5 -33.16 -13.47 23.63
C THR A 5 -31.68 -13.44 23.27
N ALA A 6 -30.80 -13.61 24.26
CA ALA A 6 -29.34 -13.68 24.03
C ALA A 6 -28.94 -14.93 23.21
N ASN A 7 -29.63 -16.05 23.41
CA ASN A 7 -29.37 -17.29 22.69
C ASN A 7 -29.79 -17.21 21.22
N ASP A 8 -30.86 -16.48 20.92
CA ASP A 8 -31.27 -16.18 19.54
C ASP A 8 -30.24 -15.29 18.82
N TYR A 9 -29.71 -14.26 19.49
CA TYR A 9 -28.64 -13.43 18.89
C TYR A 9 -27.37 -14.24 18.63
N LEU A 10 -26.98 -15.13 19.54
CA LEU A 10 -25.83 -16.02 19.32
C LEU A 10 -26.08 -17.03 18.21
N GLY A 11 -27.31 -17.54 18.08
CA GLY A 11 -27.72 -18.42 16.98
C GLY A 11 -27.72 -17.71 15.62
N VAL A 12 -28.19 -16.47 15.56
CA VAL A 12 -28.12 -15.63 14.35
C VAL A 12 -26.66 -15.30 14.02
N LEU A 13 -25.87 -14.88 15.00
CA LEU A 13 -24.45 -14.56 14.81
C LEU A 13 -23.68 -15.79 14.31
N SER A 14 -23.91 -16.98 14.89
CA SER A 14 -23.26 -18.21 14.44
C SER A 14 -23.73 -18.62 13.05
N SER A 15 -25.00 -18.40 12.69
CA SER A 15 -25.53 -18.69 11.35
C SER A 15 -24.95 -17.76 10.27
N VAL A 16 -24.63 -16.50 10.62
CA VAL A 16 -23.94 -15.55 9.74
C VAL A 16 -22.47 -15.93 9.57
N PHE A 17 -21.78 -16.30 10.66
CA PHE A 17 -20.40 -16.79 10.61
C PHE A 17 -20.25 -18.16 9.94
N GLN A 18 -21.24 -19.05 10.03
CA GLN A 18 -21.24 -20.33 9.31
C GLN A 18 -21.55 -20.18 7.82
N ARG A 19 -22.26 -19.12 7.41
CA ARG A 19 -22.57 -18.87 5.99
C ARG A 19 -21.44 -18.19 5.23
N GLN A 20 -20.56 -17.45 5.89
CA GLN A 20 -19.39 -16.86 5.25
C GLN A 20 -18.20 -17.82 5.36
N THR A 21 -17.90 -18.52 4.28
CA THR A 21 -16.68 -19.34 4.21
C THR A 21 -15.47 -18.41 4.30
N ILE A 22 -14.33 -18.86 4.85
CA ILE A 22 -13.06 -18.10 4.83
C ILE A 22 -12.74 -17.60 3.41
N LYS A 23 -13.08 -18.41 2.40
CA LYS A 23 -12.97 -18.07 0.98
C LYS A 23 -13.84 -16.87 0.57
N ASP A 24 -15.04 -16.73 1.10
CA ASP A 24 -15.95 -15.62 0.80
C ASP A 24 -15.48 -14.34 1.48
N ILE A 25 -14.99 -14.44 2.73
CA ILE A 25 -14.36 -13.32 3.45
C ILE A 25 -13.11 -12.84 2.71
N LEU A 26 -12.27 -13.77 2.22
CA LEU A 26 -11.11 -13.45 1.40
C LEU A 26 -11.51 -12.85 0.04
N TYR A 27 -12.56 -13.36 -0.60
CA TYR A 27 -13.00 -12.88 -1.89
C TYR A 27 -13.62 -11.48 -1.79
N GLU A 28 -14.49 -11.25 -0.80
CA GLU A 28 -15.04 -9.92 -0.48
C GLU A 28 -13.94 -8.95 -0.03
N GLY A 29 -12.94 -9.42 0.73
CA GLY A 29 -11.79 -8.63 1.14
C GLY A 29 -10.87 -8.24 -0.03
N ILE A 30 -10.59 -9.15 -0.96
CA ILE A 30 -9.78 -8.89 -2.17
C ILE A 30 -10.55 -8.02 -3.17
N MET A 31 -11.88 -8.19 -3.25
CA MET A 31 -12.76 -7.35 -4.06
C MET A 31 -13.22 -6.08 -3.34
N SER A 32 -12.69 -5.80 -2.16
CA SER A 32 -13.08 -4.64 -1.38
C SER A 32 -12.54 -3.36 -2.00
N THR A 33 -13.41 -2.37 -2.13
CA THR A 33 -13.06 -0.98 -2.47
C THR A 33 -11.93 -0.45 -1.58
N MET A 34 -11.86 -0.89 -0.31
CA MET A 34 -10.80 -0.52 0.63
C MET A 34 -9.43 -1.02 0.19
N LEU A 35 -9.32 -2.23 -0.35
CA LEU A 35 -8.06 -2.78 -0.85
C LEU A 35 -7.60 -1.99 -2.09
N TYR A 36 -8.54 -1.65 -2.98
CA TYR A 36 -8.23 -0.81 -4.15
C TYR A 36 -7.69 0.56 -3.76
N TRP A 37 -8.32 1.23 -2.79
CA TRP A 37 -7.82 2.51 -2.29
C TRP A 37 -6.46 2.39 -1.62
N THR A 38 -6.21 1.30 -0.90
CA THR A 38 -4.91 1.01 -0.30
C THR A 38 -3.83 0.85 -1.36
N ILE A 39 -4.08 0.03 -2.39
CA ILE A 39 -3.12 -0.19 -3.49
C ILE A 39 -2.90 1.09 -4.29
N PHE A 40 -3.97 1.85 -4.55
CA PHE A 40 -3.89 3.12 -5.25
C PHE A 40 -3.06 4.14 -4.48
N GLY A 41 -3.33 4.29 -3.17
CA GLY A 41 -2.56 5.15 -2.28
C GLY A 41 -1.08 4.78 -2.26
N TYR A 42 -0.78 3.48 -2.21
CA TYR A 42 0.57 2.93 -2.26
C TYR A 42 1.29 3.31 -3.56
N ALA A 43 0.66 3.09 -4.71
CA ALA A 43 1.26 3.35 -6.02
C ALA A 43 1.51 4.85 -6.23
N VAL A 44 0.55 5.70 -5.85
CA VAL A 44 0.66 7.15 -6.01
C VAL A 44 1.77 7.74 -5.15
N SER A 45 1.92 7.28 -3.91
CA SER A 45 2.91 7.82 -2.97
C SER A 45 4.32 7.25 -3.16
N SER A 46 4.44 6.03 -3.68
CA SER A 46 5.72 5.40 -4.00
C SER A 46 6.41 6.04 -5.21
N ALA A 47 5.63 6.45 -6.23
CA ALA A 47 6.18 6.94 -7.49
C ALA A 47 7.16 8.13 -7.36
N PRO A 48 6.89 9.19 -6.58
CA PRO A 48 7.83 10.30 -6.42
C PRO A 48 9.15 9.87 -5.79
N LEU A 49 9.10 9.00 -4.78
CA LEU A 49 10.28 8.52 -4.09
C LEU A 49 11.10 7.56 -4.96
N ALA A 50 10.43 6.72 -5.75
CA ALA A 50 11.09 5.86 -6.71
C ALA A 50 11.80 6.67 -7.80
N VAL A 51 11.12 7.67 -8.37
CA VAL A 51 11.72 8.56 -9.37
C VAL A 51 12.85 9.38 -8.77
N TRP A 52 12.72 9.90 -7.55
CA TRP A 52 13.80 10.62 -6.87
C TRP A 52 15.07 9.77 -6.74
N ASN A 53 14.94 8.53 -6.24
CA ASN A 53 16.09 7.64 -6.10
C ASN A 53 16.69 7.26 -7.46
N LEU A 54 15.87 6.90 -8.45
CA LEU A 54 16.35 6.57 -9.78
C LEU A 54 16.96 7.78 -10.51
N HIS A 55 16.53 9.00 -10.19
CA HIS A 55 17.13 10.22 -10.68
C HIS A 55 18.52 10.44 -10.06
N LYS A 56 18.70 10.18 -8.76
CA LYS A 56 20.01 10.20 -8.07
C LYS A 56 21.01 9.24 -8.72
N TYR A 57 20.56 8.08 -9.18
CA TYR A 57 21.39 7.09 -9.89
C TYR A 57 21.54 7.35 -11.41
N ASN A 58 21.16 8.53 -11.91
CA ASN A 58 21.20 8.89 -13.34
C ASN A 58 20.35 8.00 -14.29
N VAL A 59 19.49 7.12 -13.77
CA VAL A 59 18.65 6.21 -14.58
C VAL A 59 17.46 6.96 -15.20
N LEU A 60 16.84 7.88 -14.45
CA LEU A 60 15.68 8.66 -14.87
C LEU A 60 15.98 10.17 -14.93
N ARG A 61 17.13 10.54 -15.50
CA ARG A 61 17.57 11.94 -15.57
C ARG A 61 16.63 12.86 -16.36
N SER A 62 15.92 12.33 -17.35
CA SER A 62 14.95 13.07 -18.16
C SER A 62 13.61 13.32 -17.46
N VAL A 63 13.31 12.57 -16.40
CA VAL A 63 12.06 12.69 -15.66
C VAL A 63 12.26 13.65 -14.49
N SER A 64 11.49 14.74 -14.48
CA SER A 64 11.48 15.68 -13.36
C SER A 64 10.78 15.05 -12.16
N TRP A 65 11.54 14.75 -11.11
CA TRP A 65 10.97 14.22 -9.87
C TRP A 65 9.91 15.16 -9.27
N GLN A 66 10.09 16.49 -9.42
CA GLN A 66 9.16 17.50 -8.92
C GLN A 66 7.82 17.43 -9.66
N ALA A 67 7.86 17.20 -10.98
CA ALA A 67 6.66 17.02 -11.77
C ALA A 67 5.90 15.75 -11.34
N VAL A 68 6.63 14.65 -11.08
CA VAL A 68 6.04 13.40 -10.58
C VAL A 68 5.45 13.60 -9.19
N ALA A 69 6.15 14.28 -8.28
CA ALA A 69 5.63 14.62 -6.96
C ALA A 69 4.34 15.45 -7.06
N GLY A 70 4.32 16.49 -7.90
CA GLY A 70 3.14 17.31 -8.12
C GLY A 70 1.96 16.52 -8.68
N VAL A 71 2.18 15.67 -9.68
CA VAL A 71 1.14 14.79 -10.25
C VAL A 71 0.64 13.80 -9.20
N SER A 72 1.52 13.18 -8.43
CA SER A 72 1.13 12.27 -7.34
C SER A 72 0.31 12.97 -6.27
N THR A 73 0.69 14.19 -5.87
CA THR A 73 -0.11 14.98 -4.92
C THR A 73 -1.49 15.30 -5.50
N LEU A 74 -1.58 15.72 -6.77
CA LEU A 74 -2.87 15.99 -7.42
C LEU A 74 -3.75 14.75 -7.50
N LEU A 75 -3.18 13.60 -7.88
CA LEU A 75 -3.90 12.32 -7.93
C LEU A 75 -4.37 11.87 -6.54
N PHE A 76 -3.53 12.02 -5.52
CA PHE A 76 -3.90 11.71 -4.14
C PHE A 76 -5.02 12.62 -3.65
N THR A 77 -4.91 13.94 -3.87
CA THR A 77 -5.95 14.90 -3.46
C THR A 77 -7.26 14.64 -4.21
N ALA A 78 -7.20 14.36 -5.52
CA ALA A 78 -8.39 13.99 -6.28
C ALA A 78 -9.02 12.71 -5.72
N ALA A 79 -8.24 11.65 -5.51
CA ALA A 79 -8.69 10.41 -4.91
C ALA A 79 -9.32 10.62 -3.52
N TRP A 80 -8.71 11.45 -2.68
CA TRP A 80 -9.22 11.78 -1.36
C TRP A 80 -10.57 12.49 -1.40
N LEU A 81 -10.77 13.39 -2.38
CA LEU A 81 -12.03 14.10 -2.59
C LEU A 81 -13.14 13.20 -3.16
N PHE A 82 -12.79 12.21 -3.98
CA PHE A 82 -13.76 11.31 -4.63
C PHE A 82 -13.99 9.98 -3.90
N ALA A 83 -13.19 9.65 -2.89
CA ALA A 83 -13.38 8.48 -2.03
C ALA A 83 -14.57 8.69 -1.07
N ASP A 84 -15.79 8.79 -1.61
CA ASP A 84 -17.01 9.09 -0.84
C ASP A 84 -17.85 7.84 -0.51
N SER A 85 -17.39 6.64 -0.87
CA SER A 85 -18.11 5.41 -0.56
C SER A 85 -18.19 5.13 0.95
N THR A 86 -17.10 5.35 1.72
CA THR A 86 -17.10 5.25 3.19
C THR A 86 -15.94 6.06 3.82
N PRO A 87 -16.04 6.47 5.11
CA PRO A 87 -14.89 7.02 5.85
C PRO A 87 -13.68 6.06 5.92
N ALA A 88 -13.93 4.75 5.86
CA ALA A 88 -12.89 3.74 5.84
C ALA A 88 -12.02 3.84 4.58
N ASP A 89 -12.59 4.16 3.42
CA ASP A 89 -11.85 4.28 2.16
C ASP A 89 -10.77 5.37 2.22
N LYS A 90 -11.08 6.51 2.84
CA LYS A 90 -10.10 7.59 3.06
C LYS A 90 -8.97 7.13 3.98
N ILE A 91 -9.29 6.39 5.04
CA ILE A 91 -8.29 5.82 5.95
C ILE A 91 -7.39 4.83 5.21
N PHE A 92 -7.96 3.92 4.43
CA PHE A 92 -7.20 2.92 3.67
C PHE A 92 -6.37 3.53 2.55
N LEU A 93 -6.86 4.58 1.88
CA LEU A 93 -6.07 5.40 0.95
C LEU A 93 -4.83 5.98 1.65
N GLY A 94 -5.02 6.59 2.84
CA GLY A 94 -3.92 7.14 3.63
C GLY A 94 -2.92 6.08 4.11
N LEU A 95 -3.41 4.95 4.63
CA LEU A 95 -2.58 3.81 5.06
C LEU A 95 -1.76 3.25 3.90
N GLY A 96 -2.40 3.06 2.74
CA GLY A 96 -1.75 2.67 1.51
C GLY A 96 -0.63 3.62 1.13
N SER A 97 -0.88 4.93 1.19
CA SER A 97 0.14 5.93 0.89
C SER A 97 1.32 5.91 1.86
N ILE A 98 1.09 5.77 3.16
CA ILE A 98 2.17 5.66 4.15
C ILE A 98 3.01 4.40 3.86
N ALA A 99 2.35 3.26 3.63
CA ALA A 99 3.01 2.01 3.30
C ALA A 99 3.82 2.13 1.99
N GLY A 100 3.28 2.81 0.97
CA GLY A 100 3.96 3.05 -0.30
C GLY A 100 5.29 3.79 -0.15
N VAL A 101 5.30 4.89 0.61
CA VAL A 101 6.52 5.65 0.89
C VAL A 101 7.52 4.79 1.66
N PHE A 102 7.09 4.16 2.75
CA PHE A 102 7.96 3.37 3.61
C PHE A 102 8.56 2.17 2.87
N CYS A 103 7.74 1.37 2.19
CA CYS A 103 8.21 0.22 1.43
C CYS A 103 9.14 0.64 0.31
N THR A 104 8.87 1.74 -0.40
CA THR A 104 9.75 2.20 -1.47
C THR A 104 11.11 2.61 -0.92
N HIS A 105 11.13 3.36 0.19
CA HIS A 105 12.37 3.73 0.87
C HIS A 105 13.21 2.50 1.23
N LEU A 106 12.58 1.52 1.88
CA LEU A 106 13.22 0.29 2.34
C LEU A 106 13.77 -0.56 1.17
N HIS A 107 13.06 -0.65 0.04
CA HIS A 107 13.58 -1.35 -1.14
C HIS A 107 14.85 -0.70 -1.69
N PHE A 108 14.95 0.64 -1.69
CA PHE A 108 16.16 1.33 -2.14
C PHE A 108 17.32 1.17 -1.14
N GLU A 109 17.07 1.23 0.17
CA GLU A 109 18.12 0.96 1.16
C GLU A 109 18.68 -0.47 1.04
N ILE A 110 17.81 -1.46 0.87
CA ILE A 110 18.22 -2.85 0.65
C ILE A 110 19.03 -2.97 -0.66
N ALA A 111 18.59 -2.32 -1.73
CA ALA A 111 19.31 -2.34 -3.00
C ALA A 111 20.72 -1.74 -2.86
N GLU A 112 20.86 -0.62 -2.15
CA GLU A 112 22.13 0.04 -1.89
C GLU A 112 23.06 -0.82 -1.02
N LEU A 113 22.53 -1.46 0.02
CA LEU A 113 23.26 -2.42 0.87
C LEU A 113 23.78 -3.62 0.07
N ILE A 114 22.95 -4.19 -0.81
CA ILE A 114 23.34 -5.31 -1.67
C ILE A 114 24.43 -4.88 -2.66
N SER A 115 24.27 -3.73 -3.34
CA SER A 115 25.28 -3.23 -4.28
C SER A 115 26.64 -3.01 -3.61
N GLY A 116 26.64 -2.42 -2.41
CA GLY A 116 27.87 -2.21 -1.65
C GLY A 116 28.57 -3.50 -1.24
N HIS A 117 27.79 -4.53 -0.87
CA HIS A 117 28.35 -5.86 -0.57
C HIS A 117 28.95 -6.54 -1.81
N ILE A 118 28.30 -6.43 -2.97
CA ILE A 118 28.80 -6.99 -4.23
C ILE A 118 30.10 -6.30 -4.64
N GLU A 119 30.17 -4.98 -4.54
CA GLU A 119 31.34 -4.19 -4.90
C GLU A 119 32.53 -4.49 -3.98
N ALA A 120 32.30 -4.59 -2.67
CA ALA A 120 33.32 -5.00 -1.70
C ALA A 120 33.81 -6.44 -1.92
N ALA A 121 32.92 -7.35 -2.30
CA ALA A 121 33.28 -8.73 -2.62
C ALA A 121 34.09 -8.84 -3.92
N HIS A 122 33.83 -7.98 -4.91
CA HIS A 122 34.59 -7.91 -6.15
C HIS A 122 36.00 -7.37 -5.93
N GLN A 123 36.15 -6.25 -5.19
CA GLN A 123 37.47 -5.66 -4.90
C GLN A 123 38.40 -6.63 -4.18
N LYS A 124 37.87 -7.46 -3.27
CA LYS A 124 38.65 -8.47 -2.53
C LYS A 124 39.09 -9.68 -3.38
N LYS A 125 38.57 -9.81 -4.59
CA LYS A 125 38.85 -10.90 -5.52
C LYS A 125 39.85 -10.51 -6.62
N ASP A 126 40.03 -9.20 -6.81
CA ASP A 126 40.97 -8.60 -7.76
C ASP A 126 42.31 -8.17 -7.07
N GLU A 127 42.41 -8.29 -5.74
CA GLU A 127 43.67 -8.30 -4.95
C GLU A 127 44.26 -9.72 -4.85
#